data_AF-A0A0E4BY56-F1
#
_entry.id   AF-A0A0E4BY56-F1
#
_cell.length_a   1.000
_cell.length_b   1.000
_cell.length_c   1.000
_cell.angle_alpha   90.00
_cell.angle_beta   90.00
_cell.angle_gamma   90.00
#
_symmetry.space_group_name_H-M   'P 1'
#
loop_
_entity.id
_entity.type
_entity.pdbx_description
1 polymer ?
#
loop_
_entity_poly.entity_id
_entity_poly.type
_entity_poly.pdbx_seq_one_letter_code
_entity_poly.pdbx_strand_id
1 'polypeptide(L)'
;MADKNERPIKVMAENRKARFNYAIEDTIEAGIALTGTEVKSIRNGKSTIAESYADSKNGEIWLINATIPEYLQGNRFNHEPKRPRKLLLHRRQINKLIGAVDREGMTLIPLKLYFNERGRAKLQLAVAKGKKLHDKRETEKKRDWSREKGRLLRARDSGMNQKNLLEVDWSQIPAPADDGGAAHLPGMTLPAIGLLATDDTSVMLSALPGRTVVFAYPRTGEPGKISLVDDWDMIPGARGCTPQTCAFRDLFAELKAAGAAHVFGLSTQSNEYQTEMASRLHLPFPVLSDEKLALTRALKLPTMEVAGLTLIKRLALIIDDAKVTHVFYPVFPPDRNAGDVLDWLKANPVKG
;
A
#
# COMPACT_ATOMS: atom_id res chain seq x y z
N MET A 1 1.96 3.18 -39.84
CA MET A 1 2.46 4.23 -38.93
C MET A 1 3.44 3.54 -37.99
N ALA A 2 4.73 3.89 -38.04
CA ALA A 2 5.75 3.18 -37.27
C ALA A 2 5.55 3.42 -35.76
N ASP A 3 5.63 2.36 -34.97
CA ASP A 3 5.61 2.39 -33.51
C ASP A 3 6.60 3.45 -33.00
N LYS A 4 6.08 4.44 -32.27
CA LYS A 4 6.92 5.36 -31.51
C LYS A 4 7.63 4.53 -30.45
N ASN A 5 8.90 4.28 -30.69
CA ASN A 5 9.82 3.67 -29.72
C ASN A 5 9.99 4.65 -28.53
N GLU A 6 9.06 4.63 -27.59
CA GLU A 6 9.05 5.46 -26.39
C GLU A 6 10.15 5.00 -25.45
N ARG A 7 11.29 5.70 -25.51
CA ARG A 7 12.41 5.45 -24.60
C ARG A 7 12.07 6.01 -23.22
N PRO A 8 12.24 5.25 -22.13
CA PRO A 8 11.95 5.72 -20.79
C PRO A 8 12.81 6.94 -20.42
N ILE A 9 12.20 7.91 -19.75
CA ILE A 9 12.88 9.11 -19.25
C ILE A 9 13.97 8.69 -18.27
N LYS A 10 15.23 8.91 -18.63
CA LYS A 10 16.37 8.56 -17.78
C LYS A 10 16.89 9.79 -17.05
N VAL A 11 16.69 9.84 -15.74
CA VAL A 11 17.22 10.89 -14.86
C VAL A 11 18.71 10.68 -14.65
N MET A 12 19.50 11.72 -14.92
CA MET A 12 20.96 11.70 -14.85
C MET A 12 21.50 12.40 -13.61
N ALA A 13 20.85 13.49 -13.19
CA ALA A 13 21.19 14.17 -11.95
C ALA A 13 19.93 14.72 -11.28
N GLU A 14 19.90 14.71 -9.95
CA GLU A 14 18.79 15.24 -9.15
C GLU A 14 19.33 16.08 -8.00
N ASN A 15 18.79 17.29 -7.82
CA ASN A 15 19.10 18.15 -6.70
C ASN A 15 18.27 17.74 -5.48
N ARG A 16 18.75 16.75 -4.74
CA ARG A 16 18.10 16.25 -3.51
C ARG A 16 18.02 17.31 -2.40
N LYS A 17 18.90 18.32 -2.41
CA LYS A 17 18.92 19.41 -1.42
C LYS A 17 17.89 20.49 -1.73
N ALA A 18 17.39 20.60 -2.96
CA ALA A 18 16.46 21.66 -3.37
C ALA A 18 15.18 21.69 -2.52
N ARG A 19 14.50 20.54 -2.38
CA ARG A 19 13.26 20.42 -1.59
C ARG A 19 13.46 20.65 -0.09
N PHE A 20 14.68 20.46 0.39
CA PHE A 20 15.03 20.68 1.78
C PHE A 20 15.23 22.18 2.05
N ASN A 21 16.05 22.83 1.24
CA ASN A 21 16.45 24.23 1.43
C ASN A 21 15.39 25.24 0.97
N TYR A 22 14.54 24.87 0.02
CA TYR A 22 13.63 25.79 -0.65
C TYR A 22 12.20 25.24 -0.72
N ALA A 23 11.23 26.14 -0.66
CA ALA A 23 9.84 25.88 -0.97
C ALA A 23 9.63 26.10 -2.48
N ILE A 24 9.20 25.07 -3.20
CA ILE A 24 8.99 25.10 -4.65
C ILE A 24 7.59 25.63 -4.93
N GLU A 25 7.47 26.64 -5.79
CA GLU A 25 6.19 27.26 -6.17
C GLU A 25 5.72 26.73 -7.53
N ASP A 26 6.55 26.87 -8.56
CA ASP A 26 6.23 26.46 -9.93
C ASP A 26 7.43 25.74 -10.55
N THR A 27 7.17 24.84 -11.49
CA THR A 27 8.20 24.07 -12.19
C THR A 27 8.04 24.15 -13.70
N ILE A 28 9.17 24.21 -14.39
CA ILE A 28 9.21 24.36 -15.84
C ILE A 28 10.32 23.51 -16.44
N GLU A 29 10.07 22.94 -17.62
CA GLU A 29 11.09 22.24 -18.40
C GLU A 29 11.84 23.23 -19.31
N ALA A 30 13.16 23.21 -19.23
CA ALA A 30 14.06 23.93 -20.12
C ALA A 30 14.94 22.96 -20.93
N GLY A 31 15.24 23.31 -22.18
CA GLY A 31 16.39 22.74 -22.88
C GLY A 31 17.70 23.35 -22.36
N ILE A 32 18.83 22.68 -22.62
CA ILE A 32 20.16 23.18 -22.23
C ILE A 32 21.06 23.22 -23.47
N ALA A 33 21.76 24.33 -23.69
CA ALA A 33 22.77 24.43 -24.73
C ALA A 33 24.06 23.72 -24.28
N LEU A 34 24.23 22.47 -24.74
CA LEU A 34 25.35 21.59 -24.40
C LEU A 34 26.28 21.34 -25.59
N THR A 35 27.56 21.11 -25.31
CA THR A 35 28.52 20.61 -26.29
C THR A 35 28.47 19.08 -26.39
N GLY A 36 29.03 18.50 -27.46
CA GLY A 36 29.03 17.05 -27.67
C GLY A 36 29.71 16.27 -26.53
N THR A 37 30.82 16.80 -26.00
CA THR A 37 31.56 16.19 -24.87
C THR A 37 30.75 16.18 -23.58
N GLU A 38 29.95 17.23 -23.32
CA GLU A 38 29.03 17.28 -22.17
C GLU A 38 27.93 16.24 -22.27
N VAL A 39 27.32 16.09 -23.45
CA VAL A 39 26.26 15.10 -23.66
C VAL A 39 26.79 13.68 -23.37
N LYS A 40 28.02 13.37 -23.78
CA LYS A 40 28.66 12.09 -23.47
C LYS A 40 28.95 11.94 -21.98
N SER A 41 29.45 12.99 -21.33
CA SER A 41 29.72 12.97 -19.88
C SER A 41 28.44 12.78 -19.04
N ILE A 42 27.36 13.48 -19.38
CA ILE A 42 26.05 13.33 -18.70
C ILE A 42 25.51 11.92 -18.89
N ARG A 43 25.63 11.32 -20.09
CA ARG A 43 25.20 9.93 -20.33
C ARG A 43 25.98 8.90 -19.50
N ASN A 44 27.21 9.22 -19.12
CA ASN A 44 28.02 8.41 -18.21
C ASN A 44 27.64 8.63 -16.73
N GLY A 45 26.65 9.47 -16.42
CA GLY A 45 26.08 9.64 -15.09
C GLY A 45 26.93 10.46 -14.12
N LYS A 46 27.89 11.25 -14.61
CA LYS A 46 28.85 11.98 -13.75
C LYS A 46 28.47 13.44 -13.45
N SER A 47 27.31 13.93 -13.88
CA SER A 47 26.92 15.33 -13.71
C SER A 47 26.27 15.62 -12.36
N THR A 48 26.49 16.82 -11.83
CA THR A 48 25.91 17.30 -10.55
C THR A 48 25.29 18.68 -10.72
N ILE A 49 24.05 18.82 -10.24
CA ILE A 49 23.27 20.07 -10.26
C ILE A 49 22.87 20.55 -8.84
N ALA A 50 23.44 19.95 -7.79
CA ALA A 50 23.02 20.20 -6.42
C ALA A 50 23.30 21.64 -5.94
N GLU A 51 24.40 22.23 -6.41
CA GLU A 51 24.89 23.56 -6.01
C GLU A 51 24.69 24.61 -7.12
N SER A 52 23.99 24.23 -8.18
CA SER A 52 23.70 25.12 -9.30
C SER A 52 22.42 25.91 -9.09
N TYR A 53 22.36 27.08 -9.69
CA TYR A 53 21.18 27.94 -9.76
C TYR A 53 21.06 28.49 -11.18
N ALA A 54 19.88 29.02 -11.52
CA ALA A 54 19.68 29.72 -12.77
C ALA A 54 19.46 31.21 -12.49
N ASP A 55 19.97 32.04 -13.39
CA ASP A 55 19.88 33.48 -13.28
C ASP A 55 19.60 34.12 -14.63
N SER A 56 19.02 35.31 -14.61
CA SER A 56 18.74 36.08 -15.82
C SER A 56 19.91 36.97 -16.19
N LYS A 57 20.35 36.90 -17.44
CA LYS A 57 21.41 37.77 -17.98
C LYS A 57 21.03 38.17 -19.40
N ASN A 58 20.93 39.48 -19.64
CA ASN A 58 20.60 40.07 -20.95
C ASN A 58 19.29 39.53 -21.57
N GLY A 59 18.26 39.29 -20.74
CA GLY A 59 16.97 38.78 -21.20
C GLY A 59 16.95 37.27 -21.53
N GLU A 60 17.99 36.54 -21.13
CA GLU A 60 18.09 35.08 -21.27
C GLU A 60 18.34 34.43 -19.92
N ILE A 61 18.00 33.14 -19.78
CA ILE A 61 18.24 32.39 -18.55
C ILE A 61 19.49 31.52 -18.71
N TRP A 62 20.38 31.60 -17.74
CA TRP A 62 21.64 30.86 -17.70
C TRP A 62 21.72 29.99 -16.47
N LEU A 63 22.12 28.74 -16.65
CA LEU A 63 22.46 27.82 -15.57
C LEU A 63 23.91 28.02 -15.15
N ILE A 64 24.12 28.29 -13.86
CA ILE A 64 25.40 28.64 -13.26
C ILE A 64 25.80 27.57 -12.23
N ASN A 65 27.09 27.29 -12.12
CA ASN A 65 27.69 26.35 -11.15
C ASN A 65 27.22 24.88 -11.29
N ALA A 66 26.61 24.52 -12.42
CA ALA A 66 26.35 23.12 -12.74
C ALA A 66 27.67 22.43 -13.14
N THR A 67 27.98 21.32 -12.49
CA THR A 67 29.23 20.59 -12.73
C THR A 67 28.96 19.42 -13.67
N ILE A 68 29.51 19.48 -14.88
CA ILE A 68 29.55 18.35 -15.81
C ILE A 68 31.03 18.04 -16.02
N PRO A 69 31.55 16.92 -15.48
CA PRO A 69 32.96 16.59 -15.62
C PRO A 69 33.36 16.42 -17.08
N GLU A 70 34.64 16.60 -17.35
CA GLU A 70 35.21 16.36 -18.67
C GLU A 70 34.96 14.92 -19.14
N TYR A 71 34.87 14.76 -20.46
CA TYR A 71 34.75 13.44 -21.04
C TYR A 71 36.16 12.86 -21.23
N LEU A 72 36.44 11.73 -20.59
CA LEU A 72 37.78 11.11 -20.62
C LEU A 72 38.31 10.89 -22.05
N GLN A 73 37.42 10.57 -23.00
CA GLN A 73 37.79 10.36 -24.41
C GLN A 73 37.75 11.65 -25.26
N GLY A 74 37.55 12.82 -24.64
CA GLY A 74 37.51 14.13 -25.31
C GLY A 74 38.88 14.78 -25.49
N ASN A 75 39.87 14.42 -24.65
CA ASN A 75 41.24 14.93 -24.67
C ASN A 75 41.29 16.47 -24.83
N ARG A 76 41.96 17.02 -25.85
CA ARG A 76 42.13 18.47 -26.08
C ARG A 76 40.82 19.23 -26.41
N PHE A 77 39.74 18.54 -26.78
CA PHE A 77 38.46 19.16 -27.16
C PHE A 77 37.41 19.12 -26.02
N ASN A 78 37.89 19.00 -24.77
CA ASN A 78 37.02 19.02 -23.60
C ASN A 78 36.48 20.41 -23.29
N HIS A 79 35.43 20.43 -22.45
CA HIS A 79 34.74 21.64 -22.01
C HIS A 79 35.12 21.94 -20.56
N GLU A 80 35.03 23.21 -20.17
CA GLU A 80 35.15 23.58 -18.76
C GLU A 80 33.97 23.02 -17.93
N PRO A 81 34.23 22.28 -16.84
CA PRO A 81 33.17 21.58 -16.12
C PRO A 81 32.05 22.47 -15.57
N LYS A 82 32.39 23.66 -15.09
CA LYS A 82 31.48 24.62 -14.43
C LYS A 82 31.06 25.79 -15.32
N ARG A 83 31.27 25.71 -16.64
CA ARG A 83 30.88 26.78 -17.55
C ARG A 83 29.40 27.15 -17.42
N PRO A 84 29.03 28.43 -17.58
CA PRO A 84 27.63 28.83 -17.64
C PRO A 84 26.97 28.26 -18.90
N ARG A 85 25.73 27.78 -18.76
CA ARG A 85 24.99 27.10 -19.85
C ARG A 85 23.66 27.80 -20.10
N LYS A 86 23.46 28.28 -21.33
CA LYS A 86 22.22 28.91 -21.75
C LYS A 86 21.07 27.90 -21.71
N LEU A 87 19.93 28.33 -21.16
CA LEU A 87 18.71 27.55 -21.10
C LEU A 87 17.77 27.96 -22.24
N LEU A 88 17.18 26.95 -22.88
CA LEU A 88 16.33 27.09 -24.04
C LEU A 88 14.86 26.98 -23.61
N LEU A 89 14.19 28.13 -23.57
CA LEU A 89 12.81 28.32 -23.12
C LEU A 89 12.05 29.21 -24.12
N HIS A 90 10.72 29.16 -24.10
CA HIS A 90 9.91 30.09 -24.89
C HIS A 90 10.00 31.51 -24.31
N ARG A 91 9.92 32.54 -25.17
CA ARG A 91 10.00 33.95 -24.73
C ARG A 91 9.02 34.31 -23.61
N ARG A 92 7.77 33.82 -23.68
CA ARG A 92 6.76 34.03 -22.63
C ARG A 92 7.18 33.41 -21.29
N GLN A 93 7.78 32.23 -21.33
CA GLN A 93 8.28 31.54 -20.14
C GLN A 93 9.46 32.31 -19.54
N ILE A 94 10.40 32.78 -20.38
CA ILE A 94 11.54 33.60 -19.94
C ILE A 94 11.05 34.85 -19.20
N ASN A 95 10.12 35.62 -19.78
CA ASN A 95 9.59 36.82 -19.15
C ASN A 95 8.88 36.51 -17.81
N LYS A 96 8.14 35.39 -17.73
CA LYS A 96 7.51 34.93 -16.48
C LYS A 96 8.56 34.62 -15.41
N LEU A 97 9.65 33.95 -15.78
CA LEU A 97 10.72 33.60 -14.85
C LEU A 97 11.50 34.83 -14.38
N ILE A 98 11.81 35.76 -15.29
CA ILE A 98 12.48 37.03 -14.94
C ILE A 98 11.63 37.79 -13.91
N GLY A 99 10.36 38.02 -14.20
CA GLY A 99 9.46 38.69 -13.25
C GLY A 99 9.24 37.91 -11.95
N ALA A 100 9.49 36.59 -11.93
CA ALA A 100 9.47 35.80 -10.71
C ALA A 100 10.77 35.92 -9.89
N VAL A 101 11.93 36.06 -10.53
CA VAL A 101 13.22 36.28 -9.86
C VAL A 101 13.33 37.70 -9.30
N ASP A 102 12.78 38.68 -10.00
CA ASP A 102 12.77 40.08 -9.57
C ASP A 102 11.92 40.30 -8.30
N ARG A 103 10.99 39.37 -7.98
CA ARG A 103 10.26 39.37 -6.71
C ARG A 103 11.20 39.02 -5.55
N GLU A 104 11.16 39.81 -4.49
CA GLU A 104 12.06 39.66 -3.35
C GLU A 104 12.03 38.25 -2.74
N GLY A 105 13.20 37.62 -2.65
CA GLY A 105 13.40 36.33 -1.99
C GLY A 105 13.13 35.09 -2.84
N MET A 106 12.92 35.26 -4.15
CA MET A 106 12.69 34.17 -5.11
C MET A 106 13.95 33.84 -5.90
N THR A 107 14.15 32.56 -6.23
CA THR A 107 15.32 32.09 -6.98
C THR A 107 14.95 30.95 -7.91
N LEU A 108 15.73 30.76 -8.98
CA LEU A 108 15.56 29.65 -9.91
C LEU A 108 16.54 28.53 -9.59
N ILE A 109 16.00 27.35 -9.29
CA ILE A 109 16.80 26.21 -8.85
C ILE A 109 16.53 25.02 -9.77
N PRO A 110 17.58 24.34 -10.26
CA PRO A 110 17.43 23.10 -10.99
C PRO A 110 17.05 21.97 -10.05
N LEU A 111 15.99 21.25 -10.41
CA LEU A 111 15.51 20.07 -9.69
C LEU A 111 16.10 18.79 -10.27
N LYS A 112 15.98 18.60 -11.59
CA LYS A 112 16.33 17.35 -12.26
C LYS A 112 16.92 17.62 -13.64
N LEU A 113 17.95 16.85 -13.99
CA LEU A 113 18.53 16.76 -15.32
C LEU A 113 18.22 15.36 -15.87
N TYR A 114 17.55 15.27 -17.01
CA TYR A 114 17.16 13.99 -17.61
C TYR A 114 17.27 14.04 -19.13
N PHE A 115 17.24 12.87 -19.77
CA PHE A 115 17.00 12.76 -21.20
C PHE A 115 15.54 12.42 -21.45
N ASN A 116 14.87 13.20 -22.33
CA ASN A 116 13.52 12.88 -22.77
C ASN A 116 13.50 11.71 -23.76
N GLU A 117 12.32 11.27 -24.18
CA GLU A 117 12.12 10.18 -25.14
C GLU A 117 12.90 10.38 -26.45
N ARG A 118 13.03 11.64 -26.89
CA ARG A 118 13.80 12.03 -28.09
C ARG A 118 15.32 12.04 -27.86
N GLY A 119 15.79 11.65 -26.67
CA GLY A 119 17.21 11.60 -26.32
C GLY A 119 17.88 12.96 -26.15
N ARG A 120 17.11 14.04 -25.94
CA ARG A 120 17.62 15.39 -25.66
C ARG A 120 17.69 15.66 -24.16
N ALA A 121 18.75 16.32 -23.72
CA ALA A 121 18.91 16.72 -22.33
C ALA A 121 17.91 17.82 -21.97
N LYS A 122 17.20 17.63 -20.87
CA LYS A 122 16.21 18.54 -20.31
C LYS A 122 16.51 18.82 -18.86
N LEU A 123 16.30 20.07 -18.46
CA LEU A 123 16.43 20.53 -17.09
C LEU A 123 15.05 20.92 -16.57
N GLN A 124 14.63 20.31 -15.48
CA GLN A 124 13.49 20.80 -14.71
C GLN A 124 13.99 21.92 -13.79
N LEU A 125 13.52 23.14 -14.03
CA LEU A 125 13.76 24.30 -13.18
C LEU A 125 12.56 24.53 -12.27
N ALA A 126 12.81 25.08 -11.10
CA ALA A 126 11.79 25.53 -10.18
C ALA A 126 12.00 26.99 -9.82
N VAL A 127 10.91 27.74 -9.76
CA VAL A 127 10.85 28.98 -9.00
C VAL A 127 10.66 28.59 -7.54
N ALA A 128 11.56 29.04 -6.68
CA ALA A 128 11.54 28.62 -5.29
C ALA A 128 11.93 29.76 -4.33
N LYS A 129 11.38 29.69 -3.11
CA LYS A 129 11.68 30.61 -2.02
C LYS A 129 12.56 29.92 -0.97
N GLY A 130 13.58 30.60 -0.47
CA GLY A 130 14.41 30.08 0.62
C GLY A 130 13.58 29.81 1.88
N LYS A 131 13.68 28.61 2.46
CA LYS A 131 13.00 28.27 3.71
C LYS A 131 13.68 28.92 4.91
N LYS A 132 12.90 29.37 5.90
CA LYS A 132 13.42 29.84 7.18
C LYS A 132 13.90 28.65 8.02
N LEU A 133 14.72 28.91 9.04
CA LEU A 133 15.28 27.87 9.93
C LEU A 133 14.17 27.03 10.59
N HIS A 134 13.04 27.66 10.95
CA HIS A 134 11.87 26.99 11.50
C HIS A 134 11.30 25.94 10.51
N ASP A 135 11.03 26.34 9.28
CA ASP A 135 10.46 25.47 8.24
C ASP A 135 11.42 24.33 7.83
N LYS A 136 12.74 24.56 7.98
CA LYS A 136 13.75 23.50 7.81
C LYS A 136 13.62 22.44 8.90
N ARG A 137 13.44 22.82 10.17
CA ARG A 137 13.24 21.87 11.28
C ARG A 137 12.01 21.00 11.10
N GLU A 138 10.90 21.57 10.61
CA GLU A 138 9.70 20.78 10.29
C GLU A 138 9.96 19.78 9.15
N THR A 139 10.70 20.21 8.12
CA THR A 139 11.10 19.33 7.01
C THR A 139 12.02 18.21 7.49
N GLU A 140 12.94 18.48 8.43
CA GLU A 140 13.80 17.47 9.07
C GLU A 140 12.97 16.49 9.88
N LYS A 141 12.11 16.98 10.79
CA LYS A 141 11.22 16.13 11.60
C LYS A 141 10.38 15.21 10.71
N LYS A 142 9.78 15.74 9.65
CA LYS A 142 8.98 14.94 8.70
C LYS A 142 9.82 13.90 7.94
N ARG A 143 11.04 14.26 7.55
CA ARG A 143 11.95 13.35 6.84
C ARG A 143 12.49 12.24 7.76
N ASP A 144 12.85 12.58 8.98
CA ASP A 144 13.38 11.64 9.95
C ASP A 144 12.26 10.73 10.47
N TRP A 145 11.05 11.27 10.69
CA TRP A 145 9.85 10.45 10.89
C TRP A 145 9.58 9.52 9.70
N SER A 146 9.68 9.99 8.46
CA SER A 146 9.48 9.14 7.28
C SER A 146 10.57 8.07 7.12
N ARG A 147 11.82 8.34 7.53
CA ARG A 147 12.90 7.36 7.52
C ARG A 147 12.75 6.34 8.64
N GLU A 148 12.34 6.79 9.82
CA GLU A 148 12.07 5.91 10.95
C GLU A 148 10.85 5.03 10.66
N LYS A 149 9.77 5.60 10.10
CA LYS A 149 8.66 4.84 9.51
C LYS A 149 9.16 3.82 8.50
N GLY A 150 10.04 4.22 7.58
CA GLY A 150 10.65 3.32 6.59
C GLY A 150 11.55 2.23 7.20
N ARG A 151 12.23 2.50 8.32
CA ARG A 151 13.03 1.52 9.07
C ARG A 151 12.16 0.58 9.87
N LEU A 152 11.13 1.07 10.54
CA LEU A 152 10.12 0.27 11.22
C LEU A 152 9.42 -0.65 10.21
N LEU A 153 9.04 -0.14 9.05
CA LEU A 153 8.50 -0.91 7.92
C LEU A 153 9.50 -1.94 7.39
N ARG A 154 10.79 -1.58 7.19
CA ARG A 154 11.82 -2.53 6.73
C ARG A 154 12.24 -3.53 7.78
N ALA A 155 12.24 -3.19 9.06
CA ALA A 155 12.45 -4.12 10.15
C ALA A 155 11.27 -5.13 10.23
N ARG A 156 10.07 -4.68 9.86
CA ARG A 156 8.89 -5.54 9.61
C ARG A 156 9.04 -6.41 8.35
N ASP A 157 9.54 -5.83 7.24
CA ASP A 157 9.61 -6.50 5.92
C ASP A 157 10.82 -7.44 5.77
N SER A 158 11.96 -7.13 6.40
CA SER A 158 13.17 -7.98 6.38
C SER A 158 13.02 -9.27 7.19
N GLY A 159 11.88 -9.39 7.88
CA GLY A 159 11.41 -10.60 8.54
C GLY A 159 10.06 -11.07 7.99
N MET A 160 9.75 -10.94 6.70
CA MET A 160 8.56 -11.60 6.12
C MET A 160 8.98 -12.74 5.19
N ASN A 161 9.40 -13.86 5.81
CA ASN A 161 9.30 -15.17 5.19
C ASN A 161 7.89 -15.73 5.50
N GLN A 162 7.33 -16.60 4.67
CA GLN A 162 5.96 -17.14 4.82
C GLN A 162 5.71 -17.77 6.22
N LYS A 163 6.77 -18.17 6.92
CA LYS A 163 6.78 -18.60 8.34
C LYS A 163 6.32 -17.52 9.34
N ASN A 164 6.63 -16.24 9.12
CA ASN A 164 6.34 -15.15 10.06
C ASN A 164 4.87 -14.67 10.04
N LEU A 165 4.04 -15.15 9.11
CA LEU A 165 2.61 -14.87 9.15
C LEU A 165 1.87 -15.73 10.19
N LEU A 166 2.42 -16.92 10.50
CA LEU A 166 1.84 -17.91 11.41
C LEU A 166 2.44 -17.81 12.82
N GLU A 167 3.70 -17.41 12.94
CA GLU A 167 4.37 -17.16 14.22
C GLU A 167 4.18 -15.69 14.66
N VAL A 168 2.98 -15.35 15.11
CA VAL A 168 2.65 -14.01 15.61
C VAL A 168 2.58 -14.05 17.14
N ASP A 169 3.34 -13.17 17.80
CA ASP A 169 3.18 -12.96 19.25
C ASP A 169 1.91 -12.15 19.53
N TRP A 170 0.81 -12.86 19.83
CA TRP A 170 -0.49 -12.26 20.12
C TRP A 170 -0.50 -11.43 21.40
N SER A 171 0.47 -11.55 22.30
CA SER A 171 0.54 -10.73 23.52
C SER A 171 0.80 -9.24 23.22
N GLN A 172 1.36 -8.94 22.05
CA GLN A 172 1.69 -7.58 21.59
C GLN A 172 0.59 -6.96 20.72
N ILE A 173 -0.51 -7.68 20.48
CA ILE A 173 -1.61 -7.22 19.63
C ILE A 173 -2.82 -6.87 20.51
N PRO A 174 -3.46 -5.71 20.30
CA PRO A 174 -4.66 -5.36 21.04
C PRO A 174 -5.78 -6.39 20.85
N ALA A 175 -6.18 -7.04 21.95
CA ALA A 175 -7.33 -7.92 21.95
C ALA A 175 -8.63 -7.09 21.80
N PRO A 176 -9.60 -7.53 20.97
CA PRO A 176 -10.93 -6.92 20.93
C PRO A 176 -11.64 -7.12 22.28
N ALA A 177 -12.27 -6.05 22.79
CA ALA A 177 -13.19 -6.16 23.91
C ALA A 177 -14.52 -6.77 23.46
N ASP A 178 -15.15 -7.56 24.32
CA ASP A 178 -16.52 -8.01 24.09
C ASP A 178 -17.48 -6.83 24.25
N ASP A 179 -18.15 -6.47 23.17
CA ASP A 179 -19.14 -5.40 23.12
C ASP A 179 -20.59 -5.93 23.16
N GLY A 180 -20.77 -7.25 23.35
CA GLY A 180 -22.08 -7.89 23.37
C GLY A 180 -22.78 -7.96 22.01
N GLY A 181 -22.12 -7.54 20.91
CA GLY A 181 -22.72 -7.43 19.58
C GLY A 181 -23.21 -8.75 18.97
N ALA A 182 -22.82 -9.90 19.55
CA ALA A 182 -23.23 -11.23 19.12
C ALA A 182 -24.26 -11.91 20.05
N ALA A 183 -24.65 -11.27 21.16
CA ALA A 183 -25.45 -11.89 22.22
C ALA A 183 -26.86 -12.33 21.75
N HIS A 184 -27.39 -11.70 20.69
CA HIS A 184 -28.70 -12.02 20.10
C HIS A 184 -28.67 -13.17 19.09
N LEU A 185 -27.49 -13.63 18.69
CA LEU A 185 -27.35 -14.62 17.62
C LEU A 185 -27.73 -16.04 18.05
N PRO A 186 -27.37 -16.56 19.24
CA PRO A 186 -27.82 -17.88 19.67
C PRO A 186 -29.35 -18.00 19.66
N GLY A 187 -29.86 -19.04 19.01
CA GLY A 187 -31.28 -19.30 18.83
C GLY A 187 -31.90 -18.67 17.58
N MET A 188 -31.20 -17.77 16.90
CA MET A 188 -31.68 -17.12 15.68
C MET A 188 -31.72 -18.10 14.50
N THR A 189 -32.80 -18.04 13.71
CA THR A 189 -32.90 -18.76 12.44
C THR A 189 -32.25 -17.95 11.32
N LEU A 190 -31.43 -18.60 10.52
CA LEU A 190 -30.74 -17.97 9.40
C LEU A 190 -31.72 -17.55 8.28
N PRO A 191 -31.51 -16.38 7.67
CA PRO A 191 -32.32 -15.92 6.55
C PRO A 191 -31.98 -16.69 5.27
N ALA A 192 -32.97 -16.81 4.38
CA ALA A 192 -32.81 -17.39 3.05
C ALA A 192 -32.06 -16.44 2.09
N ILE A 193 -30.75 -16.30 2.30
CA ILE A 193 -29.85 -15.45 1.51
C ILE A 193 -28.82 -16.33 0.82
N GLY A 194 -28.72 -16.20 -0.51
CA GLY A 194 -27.67 -16.84 -1.29
C GLY A 194 -26.39 -16.01 -1.29
N LEU A 195 -25.26 -16.63 -0.92
CA LEU A 195 -23.93 -16.05 -0.95
C LEU A 195 -23.07 -16.77 -1.98
N LEU A 196 -22.25 -16.02 -2.73
CA LEU A 196 -21.34 -16.61 -3.71
C LEU A 196 -20.11 -17.18 -3.00
N ALA A 197 -19.85 -18.47 -3.19
CA ALA A 197 -18.71 -19.20 -2.67
C ALA A 197 -17.52 -19.18 -3.64
N THR A 198 -16.31 -19.44 -3.13
CA THR A 198 -15.06 -19.46 -3.94
C THR A 198 -14.99 -20.57 -4.98
N ASP A 199 -15.94 -21.50 -4.99
CA ASP A 199 -16.12 -22.54 -6.01
C ASP A 199 -17.21 -22.16 -7.02
N ASP A 200 -17.57 -20.88 -7.10
CA ASP A 200 -18.62 -20.29 -7.92
C ASP A 200 -20.05 -20.78 -7.62
N THR A 201 -20.24 -21.56 -6.55
CA THR A 201 -21.57 -22.00 -6.12
C THR A 201 -22.30 -20.91 -5.34
N SER A 202 -23.64 -20.89 -5.44
CA SER A 202 -24.49 -20.06 -4.58
C SER A 202 -24.91 -20.88 -3.37
N VAL A 203 -24.46 -20.49 -2.19
CA VAL A 203 -24.71 -21.20 -0.92
C VAL A 203 -25.75 -20.44 -0.12
N MET A 204 -26.82 -21.13 0.26
CA MET A 204 -27.83 -20.63 1.19
C MET A 204 -27.71 -21.39 2.51
N LEU A 205 -27.11 -20.76 3.51
CA LEU A 205 -26.83 -21.40 4.81
C LEU A 205 -28.08 -21.94 5.51
N SER A 206 -29.24 -21.28 5.32
CA SER A 206 -30.52 -21.70 5.89
C SER A 206 -31.11 -22.96 5.24
N ALA A 207 -30.56 -23.43 4.11
CA ALA A 207 -31.02 -24.61 3.40
C ALA A 207 -30.09 -25.82 3.59
N LEU A 208 -28.97 -25.66 4.30
CA LEU A 208 -28.00 -26.72 4.52
C LEU A 208 -28.46 -27.64 5.66
N PRO A 209 -28.55 -28.96 5.43
CA PRO A 209 -28.86 -29.90 6.49
C PRO A 209 -27.64 -30.15 7.39
N GLY A 210 -27.91 -30.51 8.63
CA GLY A 210 -26.90 -30.85 9.63
C GLY A 210 -26.11 -29.65 10.13
N ARG A 211 -25.01 -29.94 10.81
CA ARG A 211 -24.20 -28.92 11.48
C ARG A 211 -23.27 -28.20 10.52
N THR A 212 -23.37 -26.88 10.48
CA THR A 212 -22.54 -25.99 9.69
C THR A 212 -21.71 -25.10 10.60
N VAL A 213 -20.39 -25.06 10.37
CA VAL A 213 -19.47 -24.11 11.00
C VAL A 213 -19.22 -22.96 10.04
N VAL A 214 -19.46 -21.72 10.46
CA VAL A 214 -19.12 -20.52 9.69
C VAL A 214 -18.21 -19.64 10.52
N PHE A 215 -16.96 -19.43 10.08
CA PHE A 215 -16.05 -18.50 10.73
C PHE A 215 -15.91 -17.23 9.89
N ALA A 216 -16.10 -16.07 10.51
CA ALA A 216 -15.99 -14.79 9.85
C ALA A 216 -14.72 -14.04 10.27
N TYR A 217 -14.14 -13.31 9.33
CA TYR A 217 -12.97 -12.47 9.58
C TYR A 217 -13.09 -11.10 8.90
N PRO A 218 -12.47 -10.05 9.47
CA PRO A 218 -12.57 -8.69 8.93
C PRO A 218 -12.07 -8.57 7.50
N ARG A 219 -10.82 -8.97 7.26
CA ARG A 219 -10.18 -8.84 5.95
C ARG A 219 -8.86 -9.61 5.87
N THR A 220 -8.63 -10.36 4.81
CA THR A 220 -7.29 -10.90 4.48
C THR A 220 -6.48 -9.89 3.69
N GLY A 221 -5.15 -9.98 3.81
CA GLY A 221 -4.22 -9.19 3.00
C GLY A 221 -3.77 -9.95 1.75
N GLU A 222 -3.39 -9.21 0.71
CA GLU A 222 -2.71 -9.75 -0.46
C GLU A 222 -1.20 -9.69 -0.23
N PRO A 223 -0.44 -10.76 -0.55
CA PRO A 223 1.01 -10.72 -0.48
C PRO A 223 1.59 -9.57 -1.31
N GLY A 224 2.45 -8.75 -0.69
CA GLY A 224 3.13 -7.65 -1.37
C GLY A 224 2.29 -6.37 -1.59
N LYS A 225 1.03 -6.32 -1.13
CA LYS A 225 0.24 -5.08 -1.11
C LYS A 225 0.22 -4.44 0.27
N ILE A 226 0.11 -3.11 0.28
CA ILE A 226 0.04 -2.31 1.51
C ILE A 226 -1.30 -2.58 2.21
N SER A 227 -1.28 -2.69 3.53
CA SER A 227 -2.49 -2.78 4.35
C SER A 227 -3.44 -1.61 4.08
N LEU A 228 -4.73 -1.83 4.33
CA LEU A 228 -5.80 -0.87 4.03
C LEU A 228 -5.56 0.51 4.69
N VAL A 229 -4.97 0.50 5.89
CA VAL A 229 -4.52 1.67 6.64
C VAL A 229 -3.16 1.39 7.27
N ASP A 230 -2.39 2.45 7.51
CA ASP A 230 -1.03 2.37 8.10
C ASP A 230 -1.02 1.63 9.45
N ASP A 231 -2.07 1.79 10.27
CA ASP A 231 -2.17 1.25 11.63
C ASP A 231 -3.09 0.02 11.73
N TRP A 232 -3.25 -0.75 10.65
CA TRP A 232 -4.16 -1.91 10.60
C TRP A 232 -3.97 -2.88 11.78
N ASP A 233 -2.71 -3.16 12.14
CA ASP A 233 -2.37 -4.10 13.21
C ASP A 233 -2.71 -3.59 14.61
N MET A 234 -2.90 -2.28 14.77
CA MET A 234 -3.28 -1.65 16.03
C MET A 234 -4.80 -1.61 16.23
N ILE A 235 -5.58 -1.91 15.19
CA ILE A 235 -7.04 -1.97 15.31
C ILE A 235 -7.41 -3.32 15.97
N PRO A 236 -8.07 -3.31 17.15
CA PRO A 236 -8.38 -4.54 17.86
C PRO A 236 -9.18 -5.54 17.01
N GLY A 237 -8.65 -6.77 16.87
CA GLY A 237 -9.27 -7.85 16.09
C GLY A 237 -9.04 -7.82 14.57
N ALA A 238 -8.42 -6.78 14.02
CA ALA A 238 -8.20 -6.63 12.57
C ALA A 238 -7.09 -7.55 12.01
N ARG A 239 -6.00 -7.75 12.76
CA ARG A 239 -4.91 -8.65 12.37
C ARG A 239 -5.28 -10.12 12.61
N GLY A 240 -4.72 -11.01 11.79
CA GLY A 240 -4.77 -12.46 12.01
C GLY A 240 -5.81 -13.24 11.19
N CYS A 241 -6.36 -12.64 10.13
CA CYS A 241 -7.33 -13.32 9.27
C CYS A 241 -6.71 -14.55 8.58
N THR A 242 -5.49 -14.43 8.06
CA THR A 242 -4.77 -15.58 7.48
C THR A 242 -4.45 -16.68 8.53
N PRO A 243 -3.89 -16.38 9.72
CA PRO A 243 -3.75 -17.37 10.80
C PRO A 243 -5.04 -18.12 11.16
N GLN A 244 -6.17 -17.43 11.34
CA GLN A 244 -7.45 -18.08 11.61
C GLN A 244 -7.85 -19.03 10.47
N THR A 245 -7.82 -18.52 9.23
CA THR A 245 -8.19 -19.33 8.05
C THR A 245 -7.28 -20.56 7.90
N CYS A 246 -5.98 -20.40 8.13
CA CYS A 246 -5.03 -21.52 8.14
C CYS A 246 -5.32 -22.51 9.27
N ALA A 247 -5.67 -22.05 10.48
CA ALA A 247 -6.03 -22.94 11.57
C ALA A 247 -7.28 -23.80 11.25
N PHE A 248 -8.30 -23.21 10.62
CA PHE A 248 -9.46 -23.97 10.14
C PHE A 248 -9.11 -24.96 9.02
N ARG A 249 -8.17 -24.60 8.13
CA ARG A 249 -7.65 -25.50 7.09
C ARG A 249 -6.96 -26.70 7.74
N ASP A 250 -6.06 -26.44 8.68
CA ASP A 250 -5.21 -27.45 9.29
C ASP A 250 -6.02 -28.41 10.17
N LEU A 251 -7.12 -27.94 10.78
CA LEU A 251 -8.06 -28.75 11.57
C LEU A 251 -9.30 -29.23 10.81
N PHE A 252 -9.34 -29.06 9.48
CA PHE A 252 -10.56 -29.33 8.70
C PHE A 252 -11.03 -30.78 8.83
N ALA A 253 -10.11 -31.74 8.76
CA ALA A 253 -10.44 -33.16 8.87
C ALA A 253 -11.02 -33.50 10.25
N GLU A 254 -10.46 -32.95 11.33
CA GLU A 254 -10.94 -33.14 12.69
C GLU A 254 -12.29 -32.48 12.92
N LEU A 255 -12.52 -31.27 12.37
CA LEU A 255 -13.82 -30.60 12.43
C LEU A 255 -14.91 -31.42 11.75
N LYS A 256 -14.61 -31.97 10.56
CA LYS A 256 -15.50 -32.88 9.83
C LYS A 256 -15.79 -34.14 10.66
N ALA A 257 -14.76 -34.75 11.25
CA ALA A 257 -14.91 -35.94 12.09
C ALA A 257 -15.69 -35.67 13.39
N ALA A 258 -15.61 -34.45 13.93
CA ALA A 258 -16.36 -34.01 15.10
C ALA A 258 -17.83 -33.63 14.78
N GLY A 259 -18.30 -33.87 13.56
CA GLY A 259 -19.70 -33.72 13.17
C GLY A 259 -20.05 -32.43 12.43
N ALA A 260 -19.08 -31.60 12.03
CA ALA A 260 -19.35 -30.50 11.10
C ALA A 260 -19.67 -31.07 9.71
N ALA A 261 -20.93 -31.04 9.28
CA ALA A 261 -21.35 -31.40 7.93
C ALA A 261 -20.78 -30.40 6.90
N HIS A 262 -20.71 -29.12 7.27
CA HIS A 262 -20.16 -28.07 6.42
C HIS A 262 -19.25 -27.14 7.22
N VAL A 263 -18.22 -26.60 6.56
CA VAL A 263 -17.34 -25.56 7.11
C VAL A 263 -17.21 -24.48 6.04
N PHE A 264 -17.39 -23.22 6.43
CA PHE A 264 -17.26 -22.06 5.54
C PHE A 264 -16.44 -20.96 6.21
N GLY A 265 -15.60 -20.29 5.42
CA GLY A 265 -15.15 -18.93 5.76
C GLY A 265 -16.20 -17.89 5.35
N LEU A 266 -16.20 -16.72 5.98
CA LEU A 266 -17.09 -15.59 5.62
C LEU A 266 -16.34 -14.25 5.72
N SER A 267 -16.46 -13.39 4.71
CA SER A 267 -16.01 -12.00 4.80
C SER A 267 -16.79 -11.09 3.85
N THR A 268 -16.63 -9.78 4.03
CA THR A 268 -17.21 -8.73 3.17
C THR A 268 -16.37 -8.45 1.93
N GLN A 269 -15.30 -9.22 1.71
CA GLN A 269 -14.45 -9.12 0.53
C GLN A 269 -15.14 -9.76 -0.69
N SER A 270 -14.86 -9.22 -1.88
CA SER A 270 -15.39 -9.76 -3.15
C SER A 270 -15.01 -11.22 -3.35
N ASN A 271 -15.83 -11.93 -4.11
CA ASN A 271 -15.59 -13.33 -4.42
C ASN A 271 -14.23 -13.55 -5.12
N GLU A 272 -13.87 -12.69 -6.07
CA GLU A 272 -12.55 -12.71 -6.73
C GLU A 272 -11.39 -12.70 -5.73
N TYR A 273 -11.47 -11.82 -4.72
CA TYR A 273 -10.45 -11.72 -3.68
C TYR A 273 -10.37 -12.99 -2.84
N GLN A 274 -11.53 -13.53 -2.48
CA GLN A 274 -11.63 -14.74 -1.67
C GLN A 274 -11.13 -15.97 -2.44
N THR A 275 -11.37 -16.05 -3.75
CA THR A 275 -10.95 -17.13 -4.63
C THR A 275 -9.42 -17.16 -4.79
N GLU A 276 -8.77 -15.99 -4.95
CA GLU A 276 -7.30 -15.89 -4.90
C GLU A 276 -6.75 -16.47 -3.60
N MET A 277 -7.29 -16.00 -2.47
CA MET A 277 -6.83 -16.40 -1.15
C MET A 277 -7.04 -17.89 -0.92
N ALA A 278 -8.21 -18.43 -1.28
CA ALA A 278 -8.54 -19.83 -1.12
C ALA A 278 -7.59 -20.73 -1.93
N SER A 279 -7.29 -20.33 -3.17
CA SER A 279 -6.32 -21.02 -4.03
C SER A 279 -4.91 -20.97 -3.43
N ARG A 280 -4.42 -19.77 -3.06
CA ARG A 280 -3.09 -19.59 -2.49
C ARG A 280 -2.88 -20.35 -1.19
N LEU A 281 -3.89 -20.40 -0.33
CA LEU A 281 -3.82 -21.08 0.98
C LEU A 281 -4.19 -22.56 0.91
N HIS A 282 -4.62 -23.05 -0.26
CA HIS A 282 -5.07 -24.44 -0.49
C HIS A 282 -6.19 -24.84 0.49
N LEU A 283 -7.25 -24.03 0.57
CA LEU A 283 -8.34 -24.28 1.51
C LEU A 283 -9.20 -25.47 1.06
N PRO A 284 -9.50 -26.44 1.95
CA PRO A 284 -10.35 -27.59 1.66
C PRO A 284 -11.85 -27.27 1.81
N PHE A 285 -12.19 -26.01 2.06
CA PHE A 285 -13.55 -25.52 2.21
C PHE A 285 -13.75 -24.22 1.43
N PRO A 286 -15.00 -23.96 0.97
CA PRO A 286 -15.34 -22.70 0.33
C PRO A 286 -15.41 -21.53 1.31
N VAL A 287 -15.13 -20.33 0.79
CA VAL A 287 -15.30 -19.07 1.51
C VAL A 287 -16.44 -18.27 0.88
N LEU A 288 -17.38 -17.81 1.71
CA LEU A 288 -18.55 -17.06 1.29
C LEU A 288 -18.22 -15.56 1.23
N SER A 289 -18.59 -14.94 0.10
CA SER A 289 -18.52 -13.49 -0.08
C SER A 289 -19.84 -12.85 0.30
N ASP A 290 -19.81 -12.00 1.35
CA ASP A 290 -20.92 -11.11 1.72
C ASP A 290 -20.57 -9.66 1.38
N GLU A 291 -20.03 -9.44 0.17
CA GLU A 291 -19.62 -8.12 -0.33
C GLU A 291 -20.75 -7.08 -0.29
N LYS A 292 -22.00 -7.54 -0.45
CA LYS A 292 -23.20 -6.68 -0.39
C LYS A 292 -23.74 -6.48 1.02
N LEU A 293 -23.10 -7.06 2.04
CA LEU A 293 -23.51 -7.04 3.45
C LEU A 293 -24.92 -7.60 3.69
N ALA A 294 -25.41 -8.47 2.80
CA ALA A 294 -26.77 -8.98 2.86
C ALA A 294 -26.98 -9.86 4.09
N LEU A 295 -26.09 -10.82 4.32
CA LEU A 295 -26.14 -11.69 5.49
C LEU A 295 -25.80 -10.89 6.76
N THR A 296 -24.75 -10.07 6.69
CA THR A 296 -24.28 -9.20 7.78
C THR A 296 -25.41 -8.32 8.33
N ARG A 297 -26.15 -7.64 7.45
CA ARG A 297 -27.28 -6.79 7.84
C ARG A 297 -28.46 -7.61 8.37
N ALA A 298 -28.79 -8.73 7.73
CA ALA A 298 -29.92 -9.54 8.12
C ALA A 298 -29.75 -10.19 9.50
N LEU A 299 -28.54 -10.65 9.82
CA LEU A 299 -28.20 -11.21 11.13
C LEU A 299 -27.77 -10.16 12.16
N LYS A 300 -27.58 -8.90 11.74
CA LYS A 300 -26.96 -7.84 12.55
C LYS A 300 -25.62 -8.31 13.13
N LEU A 301 -24.75 -8.88 12.29
CA LEU A 301 -23.45 -9.35 12.73
C LEU A 301 -22.62 -8.18 13.28
N PRO A 302 -21.77 -8.41 14.30
CA PRO A 302 -20.81 -7.42 14.76
C PRO A 302 -19.93 -6.90 13.63
N THR A 303 -19.87 -5.58 13.45
CA THR A 303 -19.05 -4.93 12.41
C THR A 303 -18.15 -3.84 12.97
N MET A 304 -17.17 -3.45 12.17
CA MET A 304 -16.26 -2.34 12.41
C MET A 304 -16.06 -1.55 11.12
N GLU A 305 -15.84 -0.24 11.23
CA GLU A 305 -15.58 0.63 10.09
C GLU A 305 -14.08 0.93 9.98
N VAL A 306 -13.49 0.62 8.83
CA VAL A 306 -12.06 0.88 8.57
C VAL A 306 -11.89 1.41 7.14
N ALA A 307 -11.31 2.61 7.00
CA ALA A 307 -11.13 3.31 5.73
C ALA A 307 -12.41 3.41 4.86
N GLY A 308 -13.57 3.59 5.51
CA GLY A 308 -14.86 3.69 4.84
C GLY A 308 -15.44 2.35 4.36
N LEU A 309 -14.86 1.22 4.79
CA LEU A 309 -15.39 -0.12 4.58
C LEU A 309 -15.98 -0.67 5.87
N THR A 310 -17.17 -1.26 5.76
CA THR A 310 -17.77 -2.07 6.81
C THR A 310 -17.19 -3.49 6.76
N LEU A 311 -16.54 -3.90 7.84
CA LEU A 311 -15.92 -5.22 7.99
C LEU A 311 -16.59 -6.00 9.12
N ILE A 312 -16.73 -7.31 8.96
CA ILE A 312 -17.27 -8.19 10.02
C ILE A 312 -16.19 -8.37 11.10
N LYS A 313 -16.53 -8.11 12.36
CA LYS A 313 -15.62 -8.46 13.47
C LYS A 313 -15.52 -9.98 13.57
N ARG A 314 -14.36 -10.47 13.98
CA ARG A 314 -14.05 -11.91 13.99
C ARG A 314 -15.00 -12.67 14.92
N LEU A 315 -15.65 -13.70 14.37
CA LEU A 315 -16.56 -14.58 15.09
C LEU A 315 -16.59 -15.96 14.44
N ALA A 316 -17.11 -16.96 15.16
CA ALA A 316 -17.51 -18.22 14.56
C ALA A 316 -18.93 -18.61 15.00
N LEU A 317 -19.72 -19.13 14.08
CA LEU A 317 -21.08 -19.60 14.31
C LEU A 317 -21.13 -21.12 14.17
N ILE A 318 -21.81 -21.77 15.10
CA ILE A 318 -22.32 -23.12 14.92
C ILE A 318 -23.79 -23.02 14.57
N ILE A 319 -24.17 -23.62 13.44
CA ILE A 319 -25.52 -23.61 12.91
C ILE A 319 -25.98 -25.05 12.76
N ASP A 320 -27.08 -25.44 13.41
CA ASP A 320 -27.72 -26.74 13.25
C ASP A 320 -29.05 -26.53 12.52
N ASP A 321 -29.18 -27.08 11.30
CA ASP A 321 -30.41 -27.02 10.48
C ASP A 321 -31.02 -25.61 10.42
N ALA A 322 -30.23 -24.63 9.97
CA ALA A 322 -30.55 -23.20 9.89
C ALA A 322 -30.65 -22.44 11.21
N LYS A 323 -30.52 -23.07 12.38
CA LYS A 323 -30.55 -22.38 13.68
C LYS A 323 -29.15 -22.18 14.23
N VAL A 324 -28.79 -20.96 14.59
CA VAL A 324 -27.53 -20.68 15.29
C VAL A 324 -27.62 -21.30 16.70
N THR A 325 -26.79 -22.29 16.99
CA THR A 325 -26.77 -22.98 18.30
C THR A 325 -25.66 -22.48 19.21
N HIS A 326 -24.57 -21.95 18.65
CA HIS A 326 -23.50 -21.36 19.44
C HIS A 326 -22.73 -20.30 18.66
N VAL A 327 -22.13 -19.35 19.39
CA VAL A 327 -21.33 -18.26 18.83
C VAL A 327 -20.07 -18.06 19.65
N PHE A 328 -18.94 -18.00 18.95
CA PHE A 328 -17.65 -17.57 19.49
C PHE A 328 -17.46 -16.11 19.13
N TYR A 329 -17.55 -15.22 20.12
CA TYR A 329 -17.31 -13.79 19.95
C TYR A 329 -17.00 -13.13 21.29
N PRO A 330 -16.03 -12.18 21.34
CA PRO A 330 -15.05 -11.90 20.30
C PRO A 330 -14.01 -13.02 20.21
N VAL A 331 -13.42 -13.21 19.04
CA VAL A 331 -12.38 -14.24 18.84
C VAL A 331 -10.98 -13.62 18.95
N PHE A 332 -10.21 -14.04 19.95
CA PHE A 332 -8.79 -13.72 20.12
C PHE A 332 -8.09 -14.67 21.11
N PRO A 333 -6.87 -15.18 20.83
CA PRO A 333 -6.12 -15.09 19.59
C PRO A 333 -6.83 -15.75 18.39
N PRO A 334 -6.64 -15.24 17.16
CA PRO A 334 -7.40 -15.69 16.00
C PRO A 334 -7.04 -17.10 15.51
N ASP A 335 -5.81 -17.55 15.72
CA ASP A 335 -5.33 -18.89 15.39
C ASP A 335 -5.88 -19.98 16.34
N ARG A 336 -6.31 -19.63 17.56
CA ARG A 336 -6.92 -20.57 18.50
C ARG A 336 -8.37 -20.93 18.16
N ASN A 337 -9.05 -20.11 17.37
CA ASN A 337 -10.49 -20.23 17.15
C ASN A 337 -10.92 -21.58 16.58
N ALA A 338 -10.17 -22.14 15.63
CA ALA A 338 -10.48 -23.44 15.06
C ALA A 338 -10.40 -24.56 16.10
N GLY A 339 -9.45 -24.46 17.05
CA GLY A 339 -9.32 -25.37 18.18
C GLY A 339 -10.49 -25.22 19.16
N ASP A 340 -10.86 -23.99 19.52
CA ASP A 340 -12.00 -23.73 20.42
C ASP A 340 -13.32 -24.26 19.80
N VAL A 341 -13.50 -24.10 18.50
CA VAL A 341 -14.63 -24.68 17.74
C VAL A 341 -14.58 -26.21 17.80
N LEU A 342 -13.42 -26.82 17.53
CA LEU A 342 -13.27 -28.27 17.55
C LEU A 342 -13.58 -28.87 18.93
N ASP A 343 -13.09 -28.24 20.01
CA ASP A 343 -13.34 -28.67 21.38
C ASP A 343 -14.82 -28.57 21.73
N TRP A 344 -15.49 -27.50 21.30
CA TRP A 344 -16.93 -27.35 21.48
C TRP A 344 -17.72 -28.43 20.71
N LEU A 345 -17.34 -28.73 19.46
CA LEU A 345 -17.99 -29.77 18.65
C LEU A 345 -17.89 -31.14 19.32
N LYS A 346 -16.70 -31.49 19.84
CA LYS A 346 -16.47 -32.74 20.59
C LYS A 346 -17.31 -32.81 21.87
N ALA A 347 -17.46 -31.69 22.57
CA ALA A 347 -18.28 -31.60 23.78
C ALA A 347 -19.79 -31.64 23.50
N ASN A 348 -20.21 -31.30 22.28
CA ASN A 348 -21.62 -31.19 21.88
C ASN A 348 -21.92 -32.03 20.64
N PRO A 349 -21.76 -33.36 20.66
CA PRO A 349 -21.95 -34.19 19.47
C PRO A 349 -23.37 -34.03 18.89
N VAL A 350 -23.49 -34.10 17.55
CA VAL A 350 -24.79 -34.07 16.87
C VAL A 350 -25.61 -35.26 17.37
N LYS A 351 -26.83 -35.00 17.86
CA LYS A 351 -27.77 -36.08 18.21
C LYS A 351 -28.26 -36.69 16.90
N GLY A 352 -27.87 -37.94 16.65
CA GLY A 352 -28.24 -38.69 15.45
C GLY A 352 -29.73 -38.95 15.32
#